data_AF-A0A6P3X6Q7-F1
#
_entry.id   AF-A0A6P3X6Q7-F1
#
_cell.length_a   1.000
_cell.length_b   1.000
_cell.length_c   1.000
_cell.angle_alpha   90.00
_cell.angle_beta   90.00
_cell.angle_gamma   90.00
#
_symmetry.space_group_name_H-M   'P 1'
#
loop_
_entity.id
_entity.type
_entity.pdbx_description
1 polymer ?
#
loop_
_entity_poly.entity_id
_entity_poly.type
_entity_poly.pdbx_seq_one_letter_code
_entity_poly.pdbx_strand_id
1 'polypeptide(L)'
;MAQGKLKVKTKLPEKVKAKAKKGKKGPAIQRRGNAPVQPKKAKLQETAKLKKMITKAVNNDMEDELRERALEGKKSLTKKDPSKIQKK
;
A
#
# COMPACT_ATOMS: atom_id res chain seq x y z
N MET A 1 54.78 17.08 -25.03
CA MET A 1 54.58 17.14 -23.56
C MET A 1 53.13 16.84 -23.27
N ALA A 2 52.84 15.78 -22.49
CA ALA A 2 51.47 15.34 -22.21
C ALA A 2 50.71 16.42 -21.40
N GLN A 3 49.60 16.91 -21.94
CA GLN A 3 48.73 17.88 -21.27
C GLN A 3 48.00 17.18 -20.13
N GLY A 4 48.55 17.29 -18.92
CA GLY A 4 47.97 16.74 -17.70
C GLY A 4 46.58 17.34 -17.43
N LYS A 5 45.53 16.58 -17.75
CA LYS A 5 44.14 16.91 -17.46
C LYS A 5 43.93 16.98 -15.95
N LEU A 6 43.95 18.19 -15.39
CA LEU A 6 43.70 18.43 -13.98
C LEU A 6 42.26 18.01 -13.64
N LYS A 7 42.10 16.86 -12.99
CA LYS A 7 40.81 16.35 -12.52
C LYS A 7 40.43 17.11 -11.24
N VAL A 8 39.95 18.34 -11.40
CA VAL A 8 39.45 19.14 -10.28
C VAL A 8 38.27 18.40 -9.67
N LYS A 9 38.43 17.87 -8.45
CA LYS A 9 37.33 17.33 -7.65
C LYS A 9 36.45 18.51 -7.25
N THR A 10 35.47 18.85 -8.07
CA THR A 10 34.44 19.81 -7.71
C THR A 10 33.75 19.31 -6.44
N LYS A 11 33.83 20.09 -5.36
CA LYS A 11 33.13 19.78 -4.12
C LYS A 11 31.63 19.91 -4.42
N LEU A 12 30.98 18.77 -4.64
CA LEU A 12 29.52 18.70 -4.77
C LEU A 12 28.88 19.42 -3.57
N PRO A 13 27.89 20.31 -3.80
CA PRO A 13 27.25 21.06 -2.72
C PRO A 13 26.65 20.09 -1.70
N GLU A 14 26.80 20.41 -0.40
CA GLU A 14 26.52 19.51 0.72
C GLU A 14 25.11 18.92 0.70
N LYS A 15 24.15 19.67 0.13
CA LYS A 15 22.75 19.27 -0.05
C LYS A 15 22.58 18.01 -0.92
N VAL A 16 23.52 17.71 -1.82
CA VAL A 16 23.48 16.52 -2.69
C VAL A 16 23.99 15.27 -1.95
N LYS A 17 25.01 15.42 -1.08
CA LYS A 17 25.56 14.31 -0.29
C LYS A 17 24.55 13.76 0.73
N ALA A 18 23.65 14.60 1.23
CA ALA A 18 22.59 14.19 2.15
C ALA A 18 21.54 13.25 1.49
N LYS A 19 21.29 13.41 0.17
CA LYS A 19 20.34 12.54 -0.56
C LYS A 19 20.93 11.15 -0.85
N ALA A 20 22.24 11.04 -1.03
CA ALA A 20 22.92 9.76 -1.28
C ALA A 20 22.92 8.81 -0.05
N LYS A 21 22.83 9.34 1.18
CA LYS A 21 22.79 8.50 2.39
C LYS A 21 21.44 7.83 2.68
N LYS A 22 20.37 8.13 1.93
CA LYS A 22 19.07 7.45 2.07
C LYS A 22 18.98 6.10 1.35
N GLY A 23 20.01 5.72 0.58
CA GLY A 23 20.04 4.48 -0.20
C GLY A 23 20.52 3.22 0.52
N LYS A 24 21.02 3.31 1.76
CA LYS A 24 21.43 2.12 2.54
C LYS A 24 20.28 1.54 3.34
N LYS A 25 19.18 1.20 2.68
CA LYS A 25 18.29 0.15 3.20
C LYS A 25 18.93 -1.15 2.74
N GLY A 26 19.42 -1.97 3.68
CA GLY A 26 19.87 -3.33 3.38
C GLY A 26 18.79 -4.13 2.64
N PRO A 27 19.10 -5.35 2.16
CA PRO A 27 18.13 -6.16 1.43
C PRO A 27 16.85 -6.18 2.25
N ALA A 28 15.71 -5.90 1.61
CA ALA A 28 14.42 -5.90 2.29
C ALA A 28 14.24 -7.30 2.90
N ILE A 29 14.55 -7.42 4.19
CA ILE A 29 14.43 -8.69 4.91
C ILE A 29 12.94 -8.97 4.93
N GLN A 30 12.51 -9.79 3.98
CA GLN A 30 11.16 -10.33 3.95
C GLN A 30 11.06 -11.13 5.25
N ARG A 31 10.38 -10.56 6.24
CA ARG A 31 10.18 -11.26 7.50
C ARG A 31 9.36 -12.52 7.17
N ARG A 32 9.79 -13.66 7.73
CA ARG A 32 9.08 -14.95 7.59
C ARG A 32 7.59 -14.76 7.92
N GLY A 33 6.70 -15.51 7.27
CA GLY A 33 5.24 -15.36 7.44
C GLY A 33 4.75 -15.51 8.89
N ASN A 34 5.47 -16.27 9.71
CA ASN A 34 5.22 -16.45 11.14
C ASN A 34 6.04 -15.50 12.06
N ALA A 35 6.64 -14.45 11.50
CA ALA A 35 7.39 -13.49 12.33
C ALA A 35 6.39 -12.59 13.10
N PRO A 36 6.63 -12.33 14.40
CA PRO A 36 5.77 -11.46 15.19
C PRO A 36 5.62 -10.07 14.54
N VAL A 37 4.36 -9.65 14.36
CA VAL A 37 4.03 -8.33 13.82
C VAL A 37 4.31 -7.29 14.91
N GLN A 38 5.02 -6.22 14.54
CA GLN A 38 5.29 -5.13 15.48
C GLN A 38 3.97 -4.53 16.00
N PRO A 39 3.85 -4.21 17.30
CA PRO A 39 2.59 -3.77 17.90
C PRO A 39 2.03 -2.50 17.24
N LYS A 40 2.91 -1.59 16.79
CA LYS A 40 2.51 -0.39 16.02
C LYS A 40 1.81 -0.75 14.70
N LYS A 41 2.24 -1.82 14.02
CA LYS A 41 1.61 -2.29 12.78
C LYS A 41 0.29 -3.02 13.04
N ALA A 42 0.17 -3.75 14.14
CA ALA A 42 -1.09 -4.39 14.54
C ALA A 42 -2.21 -3.35 14.74
N LYS A 43 -1.95 -2.29 15.53
CA LYS A 43 -2.91 -1.19 15.76
C LYS A 43 -3.36 -0.50 14.46
N LEU A 44 -2.42 -0.29 13.53
CA LEU A 44 -2.74 0.32 12.22
C LEU A 44 -3.57 -0.63 11.34
N GLN A 45 -3.31 -1.94 11.39
CA GLN A 45 -4.09 -2.92 10.65
C GLN A 45 -5.50 -3.07 11.22
N GLU A 46 -5.66 -3.08 12.54
CA GLU A 46 -6.96 -3.17 13.21
C GLU A 46 -7.82 -1.95 12.88
N THR A 47 -7.29 -0.73 13.02
CA THR A 47 -8.02 0.50 12.67
C THR A 47 -8.40 0.54 11.19
N ALA A 48 -7.51 0.11 10.28
CA ALA A 48 -7.81 0.02 8.86
C ALA A 48 -8.90 -1.03 8.56
N LYS A 49 -8.88 -2.18 9.24
CA LYS A 49 -9.92 -3.21 9.12
C LYS A 49 -11.28 -2.69 9.61
N LEU A 50 -11.32 -2.02 10.75
CA LEU A 50 -12.53 -1.40 11.29
C LEU A 50 -13.12 -0.39 10.31
N LYS A 51 -12.29 0.54 9.79
CA LYS A 51 -12.71 1.50 8.76
C LYS A 51 -13.29 0.80 7.52
N LYS A 52 -12.61 -0.24 7.03
CA LYS A 52 -13.05 -0.99 5.86
C LYS A 52 -14.41 -1.69 6.09
N MET A 53 -14.63 -2.26 7.27
CA MET A 53 -15.92 -2.88 7.61
C MET A 53 -17.04 -1.85 7.64
N ILE A 54 -16.81 -0.69 8.27
CA ILE A 54 -17.78 0.39 8.34
C ILE A 54 -18.10 0.92 6.94
N THR A 55 -17.09 1.25 6.13
CA THR A 55 -17.30 1.73 4.75
C THR A 55 -18.08 0.72 3.92
N LYS A 56 -17.79 -0.60 4.07
CA LYS A 56 -18.52 -1.63 3.35
C LYS A 56 -19.99 -1.70 3.78
N ALA A 57 -20.27 -1.61 5.08
CA ALA A 57 -21.64 -1.61 5.60
C ALA A 57 -22.43 -0.41 5.05
N VAL A 58 -21.90 0.80 5.21
CA VAL A 58 -22.56 2.03 4.73
C VAL A 58 -22.80 1.98 3.22
N ASN A 59 -21.83 1.51 2.44
CA ASN A 59 -22.01 1.38 0.99
C ASN A 59 -23.09 0.36 0.63
N ASN A 60 -23.14 -0.78 1.32
CA ASN A 60 -24.16 -1.80 1.09
C ASN A 60 -25.55 -1.26 1.42
N ASP A 61 -25.71 -0.56 2.54
CA ASP A 61 -26.99 -0.01 2.97
C ASP A 61 -27.48 1.05 1.97
N MET A 62 -26.60 1.95 1.52
CA MET A 62 -26.93 2.94 0.49
C MET A 62 -27.28 2.28 -0.86
N GLU A 63 -26.56 1.24 -1.27
CA GLU A 63 -26.88 0.49 -2.49
C GLU A 63 -28.26 -0.17 -2.39
N ASP A 64 -28.60 -0.72 -1.22
CA ASP A 64 -29.87 -1.39 -1.00
C ASP A 64 -31.02 -0.36 -1.02
N GLU A 65 -30.89 0.79 -0.34
CA GLU A 65 -31.87 1.88 -0.43
C GLU A 65 -32.07 2.39 -1.87
N LEU A 66 -30.99 2.55 -2.62
CA LEU A 66 -31.06 3.03 -3.99
C LEU A 66 -31.74 2.01 -4.92
N ARG A 67 -31.48 0.71 -4.72
CA ARG A 67 -32.13 -0.37 -5.46
C ARG A 67 -33.59 -0.55 -5.09
N GLU A 68 -33.95 -0.43 -3.81
CA GLU A 68 -35.34 -0.42 -3.36
C GLU A 68 -36.14 0.68 -4.07
N ARG A 69 -35.59 1.89 -4.13
CA ARG A 69 -36.25 3.03 -4.80
C ARG A 69 -36.31 2.90 -6.33
N ALA A 70 -35.28 2.36 -6.96
CA ALA A 70 -35.18 2.35 -8.43
C ALA A 70 -35.71 1.09 -9.09
N LEU A 71 -35.58 -0.07 -8.45
CA LEU A 71 -35.80 -1.40 -9.05
C LEU A 71 -36.69 -2.30 -8.18
N GLU A 72 -37.38 -1.73 -7.18
CA GLU A 72 -38.21 -2.48 -6.21
C GLU A 72 -37.39 -3.58 -5.50
N GLY A 73 -36.12 -3.31 -5.20
CA GLY A 73 -35.25 -4.24 -4.48
C GLY A 73 -34.69 -5.39 -5.33
N LYS A 74 -34.92 -5.42 -6.65
CA LYS A 74 -34.39 -6.47 -7.54
C LYS A 74 -32.87 -6.40 -7.63
N LYS A 75 -32.19 -7.37 -7.03
CA LYS A 75 -30.73 -7.56 -7.12
C LYS A 75 -30.42 -8.48 -8.31
N SER A 76 -29.82 -7.94 -9.38
CA SER A 76 -29.33 -8.79 -10.47
C SER A 76 -28.15 -9.63 -9.98
N LEU A 77 -28.19 -10.94 -10.23
CA LEU A 77 -27.12 -11.86 -9.86
C LEU A 77 -25.84 -11.49 -10.62
N THR A 78 -24.88 -10.88 -9.92
CA THR A 78 -23.56 -10.63 -10.50
C THR A 78 -22.80 -11.96 -10.55
N LYS A 79 -22.30 -12.34 -11.74
CA LYS A 79 -21.48 -13.54 -11.91
C LYS A 79 -20.27 -13.43 -10.99
N LYS A 80 -20.07 -14.44 -10.13
CA LYS A 80 -18.97 -14.50 -9.17
C LYS A 80 -17.69 -14.88 -9.92
N ASP A 81 -16.76 -13.92 -10.07
CA ASP A 81 -15.46 -14.20 -10.68
C ASP A 81 -14.70 -15.31 -9.90
N PRO A 82 -14.17 -16.34 -10.59
CA PRO A 82 -13.49 -17.47 -9.95
C PRO A 82 -12.18 -17.09 -9.24
N SER A 83 -11.64 -15.90 -9.48
CA SER A 83 -10.43 -15.39 -8.83
C SER A 83 -10.60 -15.09 -7.33
N LYS A 84 -11.84 -15.07 -6.80
CA LYS A 84 -12.13 -14.88 -5.37
C LYS A 84 -12.12 -16.18 -4.53
N ILE A 85 -11.96 -17.35 -5.14
CA ILE A 85 -12.03 -18.67 -4.45
C ILE A 85 -10.67 -19.13 -3.90
N GLN A 86 -9.56 -18.61 -4.43
CA GLN A 86 -8.23 -19.03 -4.00
C GLN A 86 -7.65 -18.15 -2.90
N LYS A 87 -8.11 -18.27 -1.66
CA LYS A 87 -7.25 -18.15 -0.45
C LYS A 87 -7.78 -19.06 0.65
N LYS A 88 -7.13 -20.22 0.75
CA LYS A 88 -7.12 -21.12 1.90
C LYS A 88 -6.44 -20.43 3.09
#